data_AF-A0A8W8J5W4-F1
#
_entry.id   AF-A0A8W8J5W4-F1
#
_cell.length_a   1.000
_cell.length_b   1.000
_cell.length_c   1.000
_cell.angle_alpha   90.00
_cell.angle_beta   90.00
_cell.angle_gamma   90.00
#
_symmetry.space_group_name_H-M   'P 1'
#
loop_
_entity.id
_entity.type
_entity.pdbx_description
1 polymer ?
#
loop_
_entity_poly.entity_id
_entity_poly.type
_entity_poly.pdbx_seq_one_letter_code
_entity_poly.pdbx_strand_id
1 'polypeptide(L)'
;SQLAQKVPLEVNPHTYDSSHTKTHILLQCHFGQLPLPSTDYNTDTKSVLDQAIRILQAMLDVSADEGWLVTSLRITQLIQMVIQGRWYHDNALLTLPHMTPFHISCLNRPSGEGATRKGFPNIQGPIQTLPEFLAVCDGKFDAVLAMLGEDMTRNQLDQLYQVMGTLPQVEVNMEVKGWWEGGEGQQEARKVSKAHTGGRRPDSDWIQVHADQEYVIEVTLKRLNKFKKRDSKAHAPRFPKPKDEGWFLIIGDIENREVVALKRVGYLRGASRQSLAIYTPETPGRVIYTLYLMSDAYLGLDQQYDICLDVIPASIETQVNTEISNELNDLDFSDS
;
A
#
# COMPACT_ATOMS: atom_id res chain seq x y z
N SER A 1 24.95 18.07 -18.59
CA SER A 1 24.21 19.05 -17.77
C SER A 1 24.71 19.01 -16.34
N GLN A 2 24.96 20.15 -15.67
CA GLN A 2 25.42 20.20 -14.27
C GLN A 2 24.45 19.52 -13.28
N LEU A 3 23.17 19.39 -13.64
CA LEU A 3 22.17 18.66 -12.83
C LEU A 3 22.39 17.15 -12.83
N ALA A 4 22.89 16.58 -13.94
CA ALA A 4 23.12 15.14 -14.05
C ALA A 4 24.19 14.62 -13.07
N GLN A 5 25.09 15.50 -12.60
CA GLN A 5 26.11 15.18 -11.60
C GLN A 5 25.58 15.20 -10.16
N LYS A 6 24.39 15.79 -9.93
CA LYS A 6 23.79 15.96 -8.60
C LYS A 6 22.71 14.93 -8.30
N VAL A 7 22.24 14.21 -9.32
CA VAL A 7 21.19 13.19 -9.17
C VAL A 7 21.82 11.82 -8.88
N PRO A 8 21.15 10.96 -8.10
CA PRO A 8 21.75 9.72 -7.62
C PRO A 8 21.89 8.63 -8.70
N LEU A 9 21.02 8.59 -9.70
CA LEU A 9 21.11 7.63 -10.79
C LEU A 9 21.83 8.26 -11.98
N GLU A 10 22.92 7.60 -12.40
CA GLU A 10 23.72 8.01 -13.53
C GLU A 10 22.91 8.00 -14.83
N VAL A 11 23.18 8.99 -15.68
CA VAL A 11 22.50 9.15 -16.96
C VAL A 11 23.55 9.22 -18.06
N ASN A 12 23.28 8.54 -19.17
CA ASN A 12 24.18 8.50 -20.31
C ASN A 12 24.54 9.93 -20.78
N PRO A 13 25.82 10.34 -20.73
CA PRO A 13 26.22 11.69 -21.12
C PRO A 13 25.92 12.04 -22.59
N HIS A 14 25.82 11.03 -23.45
CA HIS A 14 25.56 11.21 -24.88
C HIS A 14 24.09 11.50 -25.21
N THR A 15 23.18 11.39 -24.23
CA THR A 15 21.73 11.57 -24.46
C THR A 15 21.18 12.85 -23.85
N TYR A 16 22.02 13.82 -23.46
CA TYR A 16 21.55 15.07 -22.82
C TYR A 16 20.61 15.92 -23.67
N ASP A 17 20.65 15.79 -24.98
CA ASP A 17 19.72 16.48 -25.89
C ASP A 17 18.36 15.76 -26.01
N SER A 18 18.24 14.56 -25.43
CA SER A 18 16.99 13.78 -25.45
C SER A 18 15.99 14.27 -24.41
N SER A 19 14.73 14.41 -24.82
CA SER A 19 13.60 14.70 -23.93
C SER A 19 13.43 13.64 -22.85
N HIS A 20 13.71 12.36 -23.14
CA HIS A 20 13.65 11.28 -22.15
C HIS A 20 14.68 11.46 -21.04
N THR A 21 15.91 11.83 -21.40
CA THR A 21 16.99 12.11 -20.44
C THR A 21 16.64 13.31 -19.57
N LYS A 22 16.10 14.38 -20.17
CA LYS A 22 15.59 15.54 -19.44
C LYS A 22 14.52 15.13 -18.43
N THR A 23 13.48 14.42 -18.86
CA THR A 23 12.41 13.92 -17.98
C THR A 23 12.94 13.07 -16.84
N HIS A 24 13.87 12.16 -17.14
CA HIS A 24 14.48 11.30 -16.14
C HIS A 24 15.22 12.10 -15.07
N ILE A 25 16.05 13.07 -15.46
CA ILE A 25 16.77 13.96 -14.52
C ILE A 25 15.77 14.80 -13.70
N LEU A 26 14.72 15.35 -14.32
CA LEU A 26 13.72 16.16 -13.61
C LEU A 26 12.97 15.35 -12.55
N LEU A 27 12.61 14.10 -12.85
CA LEU A 27 12.00 13.20 -11.85
C LEU A 27 12.96 12.93 -10.69
N GLN A 28 14.25 12.66 -10.97
CA GLN A 28 15.24 12.48 -9.91
C GLN A 28 15.44 13.75 -9.06
N CYS A 29 15.46 14.93 -9.68
CA CYS A 29 15.51 16.20 -8.96
C CYS A 29 14.27 16.42 -8.08
N HIS A 30 13.09 16.02 -8.57
CA HIS A 30 11.83 16.06 -7.80
C HIS A 30 11.90 15.16 -6.57
N PHE A 31 12.35 13.91 -6.72
CA PHE A 31 12.50 12.98 -5.59
C PHE A 31 13.57 13.43 -4.59
N GLY A 32 14.69 13.96 -5.08
CA GLY A 32 15.77 14.48 -4.23
C GLY A 32 15.51 15.90 -3.69
N GLN A 33 14.39 16.54 -4.06
CA GLN A 33 14.07 17.94 -3.75
C GLN A 33 15.22 18.91 -4.05
N LEU A 34 15.92 18.66 -5.16
CA LEU A 34 17.10 19.44 -5.56
C LEU A 34 16.67 20.80 -6.11
N PRO A 35 17.39 21.88 -5.79
CA PRO A 35 17.09 23.20 -6.34
C PRO A 35 17.32 23.21 -7.85
N LEU A 36 16.29 23.64 -8.59
CA LEU A 36 16.35 23.78 -10.05
C LEU A 36 16.92 25.16 -10.42
N PRO A 37 17.86 25.25 -11.38
CA PRO A 37 18.59 26.48 -11.68
C PRO A 37 17.78 27.52 -12.48
N SER A 38 16.71 27.10 -13.15
CA SER A 38 15.83 27.97 -13.94
C SER A 38 14.36 27.69 -13.64
N THR A 39 13.53 28.74 -13.74
CA THR A 39 12.06 28.65 -13.68
C THR A 39 11.47 27.75 -14.77
N ASP A 40 12.13 27.62 -15.91
CA ASP A 40 11.66 26.78 -17.02
C ASP A 40 11.62 25.30 -16.61
N TYR A 41 12.65 24.84 -15.87
CA TYR A 41 12.67 23.49 -15.34
C TYR A 41 11.56 23.21 -14.33
N ASN A 42 11.10 24.23 -13.59
CA ASN A 42 9.95 24.07 -12.70
C ASN A 42 8.67 23.83 -13.50
N THR A 43 8.47 24.58 -14.59
CA THR A 43 7.32 24.40 -15.49
C THR A 43 7.37 23.04 -16.19
N ASP A 44 8.54 22.64 -16.68
CA ASP A 44 8.76 21.32 -17.29
C ASP A 44 8.49 20.19 -16.29
N THR A 45 8.97 20.32 -15.05
CA THR A 45 8.74 19.32 -14.01
C THR A 45 7.25 19.16 -13.72
N LYS A 46 6.49 20.26 -13.62
CA LYS A 46 5.03 20.19 -13.45
C LYS A 46 4.35 19.46 -14.60
N SER A 47 4.75 19.74 -15.85
CA SER A 47 4.25 19.04 -17.03
C SER A 47 4.54 17.54 -16.95
N VAL A 48 5.78 17.16 -16.62
CA VAL A 48 6.20 15.76 -16.44
C VAL A 48 5.36 15.06 -15.36
N LEU A 49 5.21 15.65 -14.18
CA LEU A 49 4.47 15.06 -13.05
C LEU A 49 2.99 14.84 -13.38
N ASP A 50 2.40 15.73 -14.18
CA ASP A 50 1.01 15.60 -14.62
C ASP A 50 0.79 14.41 -15.56
N GLN A 51 1.80 14.06 -16.35
CA GLN A 51 1.76 12.89 -17.23
C GLN A 51 2.27 11.61 -16.55
N ALA A 52 3.07 11.71 -15.50
CA ALA A 52 3.72 10.55 -14.89
C ALA A 52 2.70 9.54 -14.34
N ILE A 53 1.65 10.02 -13.66
CA ILE A 53 0.69 9.15 -12.98
C ILE A 53 -0.07 8.24 -13.96
N ARG A 54 -0.56 8.76 -15.09
CA ARG A 54 -1.27 7.93 -16.10
C ARG A 54 -0.36 6.85 -16.69
N ILE A 55 0.92 7.16 -16.91
CA ILE A 55 1.89 6.23 -17.49
C ILE A 55 2.19 5.13 -16.47
N LEU A 56 2.45 5.50 -15.21
CA LEU A 56 2.70 4.55 -14.14
C LEU A 56 1.48 3.66 -13.87
N GLN A 57 0.27 4.20 -13.94
CA GLN A 57 -0.94 3.40 -13.81
C GLN A 57 -1.09 2.39 -14.95
N ALA A 58 -0.83 2.79 -16.20
CA ALA A 58 -0.84 1.88 -17.33
C ALA A 58 0.27 0.80 -17.22
N MET A 59 1.46 1.17 -16.74
CA MET A 59 2.54 0.21 -16.46
C MET A 59 2.12 -0.80 -15.39
N LEU A 60 1.40 -0.36 -14.36
CA LEU A 60 0.89 -1.24 -13.30
C LEU A 60 -0.15 -2.22 -13.83
N ASP A 61 -1.04 -1.77 -14.72
CA ASP A 61 -2.06 -2.62 -15.32
C ASP A 61 -1.42 -3.70 -16.19
N VAL A 62 -0.45 -3.34 -17.04
CA VAL A 62 0.31 -4.30 -17.86
C VAL A 62 1.12 -5.27 -16.98
N SER A 63 1.79 -4.78 -15.93
CA SER A 63 2.58 -5.66 -15.07
C SER A 63 1.72 -6.60 -14.24
N ALA A 64 0.49 -6.20 -13.90
CA ALA A 64 -0.45 -7.05 -13.17
C ALA A 64 -1.09 -8.10 -14.08
N ASP A 65 -1.42 -7.74 -15.33
CA ASP A 65 -1.95 -8.66 -16.34
C ASP A 65 -0.94 -9.76 -16.70
N GLU A 66 0.35 -9.40 -16.79
CA GLU A 66 1.46 -10.35 -16.99
C GLU A 66 1.89 -11.09 -15.70
N GLY A 67 1.21 -10.85 -14.57
CA GLY A 67 1.52 -11.51 -13.31
C GLY A 67 2.84 -11.05 -12.65
N TRP A 68 3.48 -9.95 -13.04
CA TRP A 68 4.78 -9.56 -12.48
C TRP A 68 4.65 -8.87 -11.11
N LEU A 69 4.77 -9.65 -10.02
CA LEU A 69 4.57 -9.14 -8.65
C LEU A 69 5.55 -8.03 -8.28
N VAL A 70 6.85 -8.31 -8.41
CA VAL A 70 7.89 -7.37 -7.99
C VAL A 70 7.74 -6.06 -8.77
N THR A 71 7.51 -6.13 -10.07
CA THR A 71 7.33 -4.96 -10.93
C THR A 71 6.11 -4.14 -10.50
N SER A 72 4.97 -4.79 -10.27
CA SER A 72 3.73 -4.14 -9.81
C SER A 72 3.90 -3.41 -8.48
N LEU A 73 4.58 -4.02 -7.51
CA LEU A 73 4.90 -3.40 -6.22
C LEU A 73 5.85 -2.20 -6.39
N ARG A 74 6.87 -2.31 -7.24
CA ARG A 74 7.82 -1.20 -7.51
C ARG A 74 7.17 -0.03 -8.24
N ILE A 75 6.27 -0.29 -9.19
CA ILE A 75 5.50 0.76 -9.86
C ILE A 75 4.62 1.50 -8.85
N THR A 76 3.99 0.78 -7.93
CA THR A 76 3.18 1.41 -6.87
C THR A 76 4.03 2.32 -5.96
N GLN A 77 5.23 1.88 -5.58
CA GLN A 77 6.19 2.73 -4.84
C GLN A 77 6.61 3.96 -5.66
N LEU A 78 6.82 3.80 -6.97
CA LEU A 78 7.17 4.92 -7.85
C LEU A 78 6.03 5.94 -7.96
N ILE A 79 4.76 5.49 -7.96
CA ILE A 79 3.59 6.39 -7.87
C ILE A 79 3.66 7.21 -6.59
N GLN A 80 3.90 6.57 -5.44
CA GLN A 80 4.03 7.26 -4.14
C GLN A 80 5.19 8.26 -4.14
N MET A 81 6.33 7.91 -4.73
CA MET A 81 7.49 8.81 -4.89
C MET A 81 7.15 10.06 -5.72
N VAL A 82 6.41 9.89 -6.81
CA VAL A 82 5.94 11.00 -7.66
C VAL A 82 4.99 11.92 -6.90
N ILE A 83 4.03 11.37 -6.16
CA ILE A 83 3.07 12.16 -5.39
C ILE A 83 3.74 12.89 -4.21
N GLN A 84 4.62 12.21 -3.45
CA GLN A 84 5.26 12.81 -2.27
C GLN A 84 6.49 13.66 -2.59
N GLY A 85 7.10 13.48 -3.77
CA GLY A 85 8.35 14.14 -4.14
C GLY A 85 9.50 13.73 -3.22
N ARG A 86 9.63 12.43 -2.98
CA ARG A 86 10.68 11.81 -2.15
C ARG A 86 11.07 10.45 -2.70
N TRP A 87 12.25 9.97 -2.33
CA TRP A 87 12.64 8.61 -2.64
C TRP A 87 11.95 7.60 -1.72
N TYR A 88 11.71 6.38 -2.21
CA TYR A 88 11.06 5.34 -1.41
C TYR A 88 11.90 4.88 -0.19
N HIS A 89 13.20 5.11 -0.21
CA HIS A 89 14.13 4.79 0.88
C HIS A 89 14.32 5.95 1.86
N ASP A 90 13.76 7.13 1.58
CA ASP A 90 13.74 8.22 2.54
C ASP A 90 12.80 7.90 3.70
N ASN A 91 13.08 8.46 4.88
CA ASN A 91 12.18 8.29 6.02
C ASN A 91 10.84 8.98 5.74
N ALA A 92 9.74 8.21 5.81
CA ALA A 92 8.38 8.69 5.58
C ALA A 92 7.95 9.84 6.52
N LEU A 93 8.57 9.99 7.70
CA LEU A 93 8.34 11.13 8.60
C LEU A 93 8.66 12.48 7.93
N LEU A 94 9.55 12.50 6.94
CA LEU A 94 9.88 13.71 6.18
C LEU A 94 8.77 14.15 5.22
N THR A 95 7.69 13.37 5.06
CA THR A 95 6.50 13.79 4.32
C THR A 95 5.60 14.71 5.16
N LEU A 96 5.78 14.73 6.48
CA LEU A 96 5.08 15.65 7.39
C LEU A 96 5.62 17.07 7.25
N PRO A 97 4.78 18.11 7.43
CA PRO A 97 5.21 19.50 7.31
C PRO A 97 6.22 19.85 8.40
N HIS A 98 7.22 20.67 8.05
CA HIS A 98 8.29 21.16 8.94
C HIS A 98 9.23 20.09 9.53
N MET A 99 9.01 18.81 9.23
CA MET A 99 9.92 17.75 9.64
C MET A 99 11.24 17.82 8.87
N THR A 100 12.34 17.71 9.59
CA THR A 100 13.70 17.67 9.05
C THR A 100 14.42 16.43 9.56
N PRO A 101 15.53 16.02 8.94
CA PRO A 101 16.33 14.89 9.43
C PRO A 101 16.79 15.07 10.89
N PHE A 102 17.01 16.32 11.34
CA PHE A 102 17.35 16.63 12.73
C PHE A 102 16.23 16.21 13.70
N HIS A 103 14.98 16.56 13.41
CA HIS A 103 13.84 16.15 14.24
C HIS A 103 13.73 14.63 14.35
N ILE A 104 14.01 13.89 13.27
CA ILE A 104 13.96 12.42 13.29
C ILE A 104 15.01 11.84 14.23
N SER A 105 16.22 12.40 14.26
CA SER A 105 17.26 11.95 15.20
C SER A 105 16.92 12.23 16.67
N CYS A 106 16.05 13.21 16.94
CA CYS A 106 15.63 13.60 18.29
C CYS A 106 14.33 12.92 18.76
N LEU A 107 13.59 12.26 17.86
CA LEU A 107 12.30 11.62 18.15
C LEU A 107 12.45 10.40 19.08
N ASN A 108 12.38 10.67 20.38
CA ASN A 108 12.36 9.65 21.42
C ASN A 108 10.96 9.49 22.00
N ARG A 109 10.64 8.26 22.43
CA ARG A 109 9.37 7.97 23.12
C ARG A 109 9.34 8.72 24.46
N PRO A 110 8.23 9.41 24.81
CA PRO A 110 8.09 10.05 26.12
C PRO A 110 8.25 9.02 27.24
N SER A 111 8.97 9.38 28.31
CA SER A 111 9.31 8.49 29.44
C SER A 111 8.15 8.25 30.43
N GLY A 112 6.93 8.06 29.93
CA GLY A 112 5.74 7.77 30.74
C GLY A 112 5.05 6.47 30.33
N GLU A 113 4.33 5.83 31.25
CA GLU A 113 3.60 4.54 31.08
C GLU A 113 2.48 4.53 30.00
N GLY A 114 2.43 5.50 29.09
CA GLY A 114 1.21 5.87 28.38
C GLY A 114 1.33 5.90 26.86
N ALA A 115 1.53 4.76 26.21
CA ALA A 115 1.07 4.54 24.83
C ALA A 115 0.89 3.03 24.52
N THR A 116 0.40 2.25 25.47
CA THR A 116 0.01 0.86 25.21
C THR A 116 -1.33 0.84 24.48
N ARG A 117 -1.29 1.00 23.15
CA ARG A 117 -2.44 0.58 22.34
C ARG A 117 -2.56 -0.93 22.45
N LYS A 118 -3.71 -1.46 22.89
CA LYS A 118 -4.00 -2.91 22.89
C LYS A 118 -3.61 -3.49 21.53
N GLY A 119 -2.63 -4.40 21.51
CA GLY A 119 -2.18 -5.10 20.30
C GLY A 119 -0.90 -4.58 19.63
N PHE A 120 -0.24 -3.54 20.15
CA PHE A 120 1.11 -3.17 19.69
C PHE A 120 2.17 -3.72 20.65
N PRO A 121 3.27 -4.33 20.14
CA PRO A 121 4.37 -4.80 20.98
C PRO A 121 4.94 -3.64 21.81
N ASN A 122 5.49 -3.94 22.98
CA ASN A 122 6.18 -2.95 23.81
C ASN A 122 7.54 -2.62 23.17
N ILE A 123 7.52 -1.87 22.07
CA ILE A 123 8.72 -1.52 21.31
C ILE A 123 9.50 -0.47 22.11
N GLN A 124 10.71 -0.83 22.52
CA GLN A 124 11.67 0.07 23.16
C GLN A 124 12.59 0.67 22.09
N GLY A 125 12.93 1.96 22.21
CA GLY A 125 13.88 2.64 21.29
C GLY A 125 13.40 3.99 20.76
N PRO A 126 14.15 4.59 19.81
CA PRO A 126 13.71 5.80 19.09
C PRO A 126 12.57 5.48 18.11
N ILE A 127 11.81 6.50 17.72
CA ILE A 127 10.74 6.36 16.73
C ILE A 127 11.36 6.46 15.33
N GLN A 128 11.20 5.44 14.50
CA GLN A 128 11.82 5.36 13.18
C GLN A 128 10.81 5.43 12.04
N THR A 129 9.55 5.04 12.27
CA THR A 129 8.55 4.94 11.21
C THR A 129 7.35 5.86 11.45
N LEU A 130 6.67 6.23 10.35
CA LEU A 130 5.48 7.05 10.41
C LEU A 130 4.31 6.38 11.17
N PRO A 131 4.00 5.08 10.95
CA PRO A 131 2.95 4.40 11.72
C PRO A 131 3.23 4.36 13.23
N GLU A 132 4.49 4.13 13.61
CA GLU A 132 4.94 4.13 15.01
C GLU A 132 4.77 5.51 15.65
N PHE A 133 5.17 6.58 14.96
CA PHE A 133 4.96 7.95 15.42
C PHE A 133 3.47 8.27 15.63
N LEU A 134 2.62 7.92 14.65
CA LEU A 134 1.17 8.09 14.75
C LEU A 134 0.57 7.29 15.92
N ALA A 135 1.09 6.08 16.18
CA ALA A 135 0.64 5.23 17.27
C ALA A 135 1.03 5.79 18.65
N VAL A 136 2.26 6.29 18.81
CA VAL A 136 2.73 6.90 20.06
C VAL A 136 1.93 8.16 20.38
N CYS A 137 1.64 8.99 19.38
CA CYS A 137 0.85 10.19 19.60
C CYS A 137 -0.64 9.90 19.90
N ASP A 138 -1.21 8.83 19.35
CA ASP A 138 -2.61 8.40 19.53
C ASP A 138 -3.68 9.53 19.35
N GLY A 139 -3.36 10.53 18.52
CA GLY A 139 -4.20 11.71 18.33
C GLY A 139 -4.28 12.62 19.56
N LYS A 140 -3.24 12.65 20.38
CA LYS A 140 -3.05 13.59 21.50
C LYS A 140 -1.99 14.62 21.11
N PHE A 141 -2.38 15.89 21.11
CA PHE A 141 -1.45 16.98 20.79
C PHE A 141 -0.29 17.07 21.79
N ASP A 142 -0.57 16.84 23.08
CA ASP A 142 0.43 16.93 24.15
C ASP A 142 1.60 15.95 23.96
N ALA A 143 1.34 14.78 23.36
CA ALA A 143 2.39 13.83 23.03
C ALA A 143 3.33 14.36 21.94
N VAL A 144 2.78 15.05 20.92
CA VAL A 144 3.58 15.72 19.88
C VAL A 144 4.38 16.88 20.48
N LEU A 145 3.73 17.69 21.32
CA LEU A 145 4.37 18.82 22.00
C LEU A 145 5.51 18.36 22.91
N ALA A 146 5.35 17.26 23.63
CA ALA A 146 6.40 16.71 24.50
C ALA A 146 7.63 16.23 23.72
N MET A 147 7.47 15.79 22.47
CA MET A 147 8.58 15.29 21.64
C MET A 147 9.25 16.36 20.79
N LEU A 148 8.51 17.37 20.32
CA LEU A 148 8.97 18.34 19.31
C LEU A 148 8.83 19.81 19.76
N GLY A 149 8.36 20.05 20.99
CA GLY A 149 8.00 21.37 21.49
C GLY A 149 9.17 22.35 21.65
N GLU A 150 10.39 21.83 21.87
CA GLU A 150 11.60 22.67 22.02
C GLU A 150 12.14 23.15 20.67
N ASP A 151 11.96 22.36 19.61
CA ASP A 151 12.56 22.60 18.30
C ASP A 151 11.60 23.26 17.29
N MET A 152 10.29 23.23 17.54
CA MET A 152 9.27 23.72 16.61
C MET A 152 8.36 24.76 17.24
N THR A 153 8.01 25.78 16.46
CA THR A 153 7.03 26.79 16.90
C THR A 153 5.63 26.19 17.01
N ARG A 154 4.77 26.81 17.84
CA ARG A 154 3.38 26.35 18.03
C ARG A 154 2.61 26.21 16.71
N ASN A 155 2.75 27.19 15.81
CA ASN A 155 2.09 27.16 14.50
C ASN A 155 2.55 25.98 13.63
N GLN A 156 3.85 25.64 13.67
CA GLN A 156 4.39 24.49 12.94
C GLN A 156 3.87 23.17 13.51
N LEU A 157 3.82 23.06 14.85
CA LEU A 157 3.27 21.90 15.54
C LEU A 157 1.78 21.71 15.26
N ASP A 158 1.00 22.80 15.25
CA ASP A 158 -0.42 22.73 14.92
C ASP A 158 -0.62 22.25 13.47
N GLN A 159 0.15 22.76 12.50
CA GLN A 159 0.09 22.28 11.11
C GLN A 159 0.49 20.80 10.98
N LEU A 160 1.57 20.38 11.65
CA LEU A 160 2.01 18.99 11.68
C LEU A 160 0.94 18.07 12.28
N TYR A 161 0.36 18.46 13.41
CA TYR A 161 -0.69 17.70 14.08
C TYR A 161 -1.96 17.58 13.23
N GLN A 162 -2.35 18.65 12.53
CA GLN A 162 -3.49 18.60 11.60
C GLN A 162 -3.26 17.59 10.48
N VAL A 163 -2.06 17.59 9.87
CA VAL A 163 -1.72 16.62 8.81
C VAL A 163 -1.70 15.20 9.37
N MET A 164 -1.07 14.96 10.52
CA MET A 164 -1.07 13.65 11.19
C MET A 164 -2.49 13.13 11.46
N GLY A 165 -3.40 14.02 11.87
CA GLY A 165 -4.80 13.67 12.07
C GLY A 165 -5.51 13.20 10.80
N THR A 166 -5.10 13.70 9.64
CA THR A 166 -5.66 13.31 8.33
C THR A 166 -5.01 12.06 7.73
N LEU A 167 -3.77 11.72 8.09
CA LEU A 167 -3.09 10.55 7.52
C LEU A 167 -3.87 9.25 7.77
N PRO A 168 -4.06 8.40 6.75
CA PRO A 168 -4.96 7.26 6.88
C PRO A 168 -4.41 6.20 7.83
N GLN A 169 -5.19 5.88 8.86
CA GLN A 169 -4.97 4.71 9.71
C GLN A 169 -6.02 3.67 9.33
N VAL A 170 -5.63 2.62 8.62
CA VAL A 170 -6.55 1.61 8.08
C VAL A 170 -6.37 0.29 8.82
N GLU A 171 -7.47 -0.25 9.31
CA GLU A 171 -7.56 -1.63 9.78
C GLU A 171 -7.99 -2.53 8.63
N VAL A 172 -7.29 -3.65 8.47
CA VAL A 172 -7.59 -4.68 7.47
C VAL A 172 -8.09 -5.93 8.18
N ASN A 173 -9.22 -6.46 7.73
CA ASN A 173 -9.71 -7.79 8.09
C ASN A 173 -9.94 -8.58 6.80
N MET A 174 -9.65 -9.88 6.81
CA MET A 174 -9.76 -10.72 5.63
C MET A 174 -10.51 -12.01 5.96
N GLU A 175 -11.34 -12.44 5.02
CA GLU A 175 -12.07 -13.70 5.07
C GLU A 175 -11.93 -14.39 3.72
N VAL A 176 -11.71 -15.70 3.72
CA VAL A 176 -11.75 -16.53 2.51
C VAL A 176 -13.16 -17.09 2.40
N LYS A 177 -13.80 -16.86 1.25
CA LYS A 177 -15.11 -17.40 0.90
C LYS A 177 -14.96 -18.36 -0.26
N GLY A 178 -15.70 -19.45 -0.22
CA GLY A 178 -15.73 -20.43 -1.30
C GLY A 178 -16.56 -21.64 -0.90
N TRP A 179 -16.37 -22.72 -1.64
CA TRP A 179 -16.97 -24.00 -1.33
C TRP A 179 -16.17 -24.73 -0.26
N TRP A 180 -16.87 -25.38 0.67
CA TRP A 180 -16.30 -26.19 1.73
C TRP A 180 -17.10 -27.49 1.88
N GLU A 181 -16.40 -28.59 2.13
CA GLU A 181 -17.01 -29.88 2.39
C GLU A 181 -17.88 -29.85 3.66
N GLY A 182 -19.15 -30.27 3.55
CA GLY A 182 -20.08 -30.35 4.68
C GLY A 182 -20.83 -29.05 5.03
N GLY A 183 -20.66 -27.95 4.28
CA GLY A 183 -21.42 -26.72 4.47
C GLY A 183 -22.81 -26.80 3.82
N GLU A 184 -23.88 -26.53 4.59
CA GLU A 184 -25.25 -26.43 4.07
C GLU A 184 -25.41 -25.19 3.17
N GLY A 185 -24.97 -25.26 1.91
CA GLY A 185 -25.37 -24.35 0.82
C GLY A 185 -25.09 -22.85 0.96
N GLN A 186 -24.57 -22.38 2.10
CA GLN A 186 -24.11 -21.02 2.31
C GLN A 186 -22.58 -21.01 2.23
N GLN A 187 -22.05 -20.12 1.40
CA GLN A 187 -20.63 -19.75 1.34
C GLN A 187 -20.13 -19.44 2.76
N GLU A 188 -19.59 -20.44 3.48
CA GLU A 188 -18.99 -20.17 4.79
C GLU A 188 -17.77 -19.27 4.58
N ALA A 189 -17.58 -18.31 5.47
CA ALA A 189 -16.43 -17.41 5.42
C ALA A 189 -15.44 -17.83 6.50
N ARG A 190 -14.23 -18.22 6.09
CA ARG A 190 -13.14 -18.58 7.02
C ARG A 190 -12.26 -17.35 7.25
N LYS A 191 -12.12 -16.93 8.51
CA LYS A 191 -11.32 -15.75 8.87
C LYS A 191 -9.83 -16.04 8.71
N VAL A 192 -9.11 -15.10 8.10
CA VAL A 192 -7.66 -15.17 7.99
C VAL A 192 -7.03 -14.66 9.28
N SER A 193 -6.10 -15.43 9.83
CA SER A 193 -5.30 -15.04 11.01
C SER A 193 -4.32 -13.92 10.66
N LYS A 194 -4.22 -12.91 11.52
CA LYS A 194 -3.27 -11.79 11.39
C LYS A 194 -2.16 -11.82 12.45
N ALA A 195 -2.10 -12.89 13.24
CA ALA A 195 -1.31 -12.91 14.46
C ALA A 195 0.20 -13.02 14.21
N HIS A 196 0.61 -13.53 13.05
CA HIS A 196 2.00 -13.84 12.77
C HIS A 196 2.46 -13.23 11.44
N THR A 197 3.56 -12.50 11.49
CA THR A 197 4.30 -11.98 10.32
C THR A 197 5.73 -12.50 10.40
N GLY A 198 6.15 -13.30 9.42
CA GLY A 198 7.44 -14.03 9.41
C GLY A 198 7.54 -15.24 10.36
N GLY A 199 8.39 -16.22 10.02
CA GLY A 199 8.65 -17.41 10.85
C GLY A 199 7.68 -18.58 10.70
N ARG A 200 7.71 -19.55 11.62
CA ARG A 200 6.84 -20.75 11.59
C ARG A 200 5.39 -20.36 11.90
N ARG A 201 4.46 -20.70 11.03
CA ARG A 201 3.01 -20.52 11.23
C ARG A 201 2.43 -21.72 11.98
N PRO A 202 1.60 -21.52 13.02
CA PRO A 202 0.88 -22.61 13.67
C PRO A 202 -0.15 -23.21 12.69
N ASP A 203 -0.51 -24.48 12.89
CA ASP A 203 -1.47 -25.17 12.02
C ASP A 203 -2.86 -24.50 12.04
N SER A 204 -3.21 -23.78 13.11
CA SER A 204 -4.46 -23.01 13.22
C SER A 204 -4.57 -21.82 12.26
N ASP A 205 -3.47 -21.35 11.68
CA ASP A 205 -3.48 -20.23 10.74
C ASP A 205 -3.78 -20.69 9.30
N TRP A 206 -3.69 -22.00 9.02
CA TRP A 206 -3.85 -22.55 7.69
C TRP A 206 -5.31 -22.85 7.37
N ILE A 207 -5.78 -22.32 6.24
CA ILE A 207 -7.15 -22.52 5.76
C ILE A 207 -7.13 -23.60 4.69
N GLN A 208 -7.80 -24.72 4.95
CA GLN A 208 -7.90 -25.81 3.97
C GLN A 208 -8.76 -25.42 2.77
N VAL A 209 -8.20 -25.49 1.57
CA VAL A 209 -8.85 -25.14 0.29
C VAL A 209 -8.58 -26.24 -0.74
N HIS A 210 -9.46 -26.44 -1.72
CA HIS A 210 -9.23 -27.41 -2.78
C HIS A 210 -8.26 -26.89 -3.84
N ALA A 211 -7.46 -27.78 -4.41
CA ALA A 211 -6.63 -27.50 -5.57
C ALA A 211 -7.45 -27.12 -6.80
N ASP A 212 -6.91 -26.26 -7.65
CA ASP A 212 -7.50 -25.80 -8.92
C ASP A 212 -8.95 -25.33 -8.78
N GLN A 213 -9.21 -24.50 -7.77
CA GLN A 213 -10.55 -24.01 -7.45
C GLN A 213 -10.55 -22.50 -7.22
N GLU A 214 -11.60 -21.84 -7.69
CA GLU A 214 -11.81 -20.42 -7.44
C GLU A 214 -12.28 -20.19 -5.99
N TYR A 215 -11.60 -19.28 -5.30
CA TYR A 215 -12.00 -18.74 -4.00
C TYR A 215 -12.05 -17.22 -4.06
N VAL A 216 -12.82 -16.60 -3.17
CA VAL A 216 -12.89 -15.14 -3.03
C VAL A 216 -12.25 -14.73 -1.72
N ILE A 217 -11.16 -13.96 -1.81
CA ILE A 217 -10.60 -13.26 -0.66
C ILE A 217 -11.34 -11.95 -0.50
N GLU A 218 -11.97 -11.80 0.65
CA GLU A 218 -12.77 -10.64 0.96
C GLU A 218 -12.09 -9.78 2.02
N VAL A 219 -11.74 -8.57 1.61
CA VAL A 219 -10.96 -7.63 2.40
C VAL A 219 -11.88 -6.53 2.90
N THR A 220 -12.02 -6.42 4.23
CA THR A 220 -12.71 -5.31 4.88
C THR A 220 -11.70 -4.29 5.37
N LEU A 221 -11.71 -3.10 4.75
CA LEU A 221 -10.88 -1.95 5.09
C LEU A 221 -11.67 -0.98 5.95
N LYS A 222 -11.19 -0.64 7.15
CA LYS A 222 -11.85 0.31 8.05
C LYS A 222 -10.91 1.44 8.45
N ARG A 223 -11.28 2.68 8.14
CA ARG A 223 -10.52 3.85 8.60
C ARG A 223 -10.76 4.11 10.09
N LEU A 224 -9.68 4.22 10.86
CA LEU A 224 -9.67 4.37 12.32
C LEU A 224 -9.45 5.82 12.80
N ASN A 225 -9.20 6.76 11.89
CA ASN A 225 -8.93 8.16 12.23
C ASN A 225 -10.03 8.76 13.14
N LYS A 226 -9.62 9.36 14.26
CA LYS A 226 -10.51 10.09 15.19
C LYS A 226 -10.90 11.47 14.66
N PHE A 227 -10.06 12.05 13.78
CA PHE A 227 -10.28 13.37 13.20
C PHE A 227 -11.49 13.38 12.27
N LYS A 228 -12.40 14.35 12.48
CA LYS A 228 -13.68 14.44 11.75
C LYS A 228 -13.59 15.11 10.37
N LYS A 229 -12.41 15.52 9.91
CA LYS A 229 -12.27 16.14 8.59
C LYS A 229 -12.45 15.05 7.52
N ARG A 230 -13.61 15.07 6.86
CA ARG A 230 -14.03 14.09 5.84
C ARG A 230 -13.70 14.58 4.43
N ASP A 231 -12.47 15.00 4.20
CA ASP A 231 -12.02 15.29 2.84
C ASP A 231 -11.22 14.10 2.30
N SER A 232 -11.39 13.79 1.02
CA SER A 232 -10.65 12.74 0.33
C SER A 232 -9.25 13.17 -0.09
N LYS A 233 -8.89 14.44 0.08
CA LYS A 233 -7.61 14.98 -0.38
C LYS A 233 -6.43 14.48 0.44
N ALA A 234 -5.46 13.92 -0.26
CA ALA A 234 -4.17 13.51 0.29
C ALA A 234 -3.28 14.73 0.56
N HIS A 235 -2.46 14.65 1.62
CA HIS A 235 -1.40 15.62 1.85
C HIS A 235 -0.22 15.36 0.90
N ALA A 236 -0.14 16.17 -0.16
CA ALA A 236 0.90 16.07 -1.19
C ALA A 236 1.38 17.48 -1.63
N PRO A 237 2.09 18.23 -0.77
CA PRO A 237 2.46 19.63 -1.04
C PRO A 237 3.46 19.79 -2.21
N ARG A 238 4.11 18.69 -2.63
CA ARG A 238 5.05 18.67 -3.76
C ARG A 238 4.41 18.25 -5.07
N PHE A 239 3.16 17.77 -5.05
CA PHE A 239 2.44 17.43 -6.27
C PHE A 239 1.65 18.65 -6.76
N PRO A 240 1.72 19.00 -8.07
CA PRO A 240 1.15 20.25 -8.57
C PRO A 240 -0.38 20.29 -8.59
N LYS A 241 -1.04 19.13 -8.49
CA LYS A 241 -2.50 19.01 -8.55
C LYS A 241 -3.06 18.43 -7.25
N PRO A 242 -4.31 18.74 -6.87
CA PRO A 242 -4.98 18.03 -5.80
C PRO A 242 -5.05 16.53 -6.10
N LYS A 243 -4.72 15.70 -5.11
CA LYS A 243 -4.80 14.23 -5.20
C LYS A 243 -5.83 13.72 -4.22
N ASP A 244 -6.76 12.89 -4.67
CA ASP A 244 -7.60 12.10 -3.78
C ASP A 244 -6.87 10.84 -3.32
N GLU A 245 -7.04 10.46 -2.06
CA GLU A 245 -6.50 9.23 -1.50
C GLU A 245 -7.13 8.01 -2.18
N GLY A 246 -6.28 7.07 -2.59
CA GLY A 246 -6.66 5.76 -3.10
C GLY A 246 -5.70 4.68 -2.61
N TRP A 247 -6.08 3.44 -2.90
CA TRP A 247 -5.39 2.23 -2.47
C TRP A 247 -5.36 1.18 -3.57
N PHE A 248 -4.31 0.37 -3.53
CA PHE A 248 -4.18 -0.88 -4.25
C PHE A 248 -4.27 -2.03 -3.27
N LEU A 249 -5.14 -2.99 -3.57
CA LEU A 249 -5.12 -4.32 -2.98
C LEU A 249 -4.46 -5.24 -3.99
N ILE A 250 -3.28 -5.75 -3.67
CA ILE A 250 -2.53 -6.66 -4.53
C ILE A 250 -2.36 -7.96 -3.75
N ILE A 251 -2.83 -9.08 -4.29
CA ILE A 251 -2.57 -10.42 -3.76
C ILE A 251 -1.47 -11.01 -4.62
N GLY A 252 -0.38 -11.43 -4.01
CA GLY A 252 0.75 -12.00 -4.71
C GLY A 252 1.22 -13.32 -4.10
N ASP A 253 1.78 -14.16 -4.94
CA ASP A 253 2.58 -15.32 -4.56
C ASP A 253 4.06 -14.91 -4.61
N ILE A 254 4.70 -14.89 -3.45
CA ILE A 254 6.11 -14.50 -3.34
C ILE A 254 7.04 -15.56 -3.93
N GLU A 255 6.69 -16.84 -3.80
CA GLU A 255 7.53 -17.95 -4.27
C GLU A 255 7.58 -17.96 -5.80
N ASN A 256 6.43 -17.81 -6.44
CA ASN A 256 6.31 -17.75 -7.90
C ASN A 256 6.57 -16.34 -8.47
N ARG A 257 6.64 -15.32 -7.60
CA ARG A 257 6.75 -13.89 -7.95
C ARG A 257 5.58 -13.42 -8.83
N GLU A 258 4.40 -13.95 -8.55
CA GLU A 258 3.21 -13.78 -9.37
C GLU A 258 2.19 -12.84 -8.71
N VAL A 259 1.55 -11.97 -9.49
CA VAL A 259 0.33 -11.26 -9.05
C VAL A 259 -0.85 -12.20 -9.26
N VAL A 260 -1.51 -12.57 -8.16
CA VAL A 260 -2.72 -13.40 -8.20
C VAL A 260 -3.96 -12.53 -8.46
N ALA A 261 -4.03 -11.34 -7.83
CA ALA A 261 -5.13 -10.41 -8.05
C ALA A 261 -4.71 -8.96 -7.77
N LEU A 262 -5.27 -8.00 -8.51
CA LEU A 262 -5.12 -6.57 -8.26
C LEU A 262 -6.48 -5.87 -8.27
N LYS A 263 -6.74 -5.03 -7.25
CA LYS A 263 -7.94 -4.21 -7.18
C LYS A 263 -7.65 -2.79 -6.72
N ARG A 264 -8.22 -1.81 -7.40
CA ARG A 264 -8.16 -0.38 -7.05
C ARG A 264 -9.30 -0.01 -6.13
N VAL A 265 -9.00 0.66 -5.02
CA VAL A 265 -9.98 1.12 -4.04
C VAL A 265 -9.84 2.63 -3.87
N GLY A 266 -10.94 3.37 -3.95
CA GLY A 266 -10.93 4.80 -3.72
C GLY A 266 -10.83 5.19 -2.24
N TYR A 267 -11.18 6.43 -1.95
CA TYR A 267 -11.17 6.99 -0.61
C TYR A 267 -12.06 6.22 0.39
N LEU A 268 -11.49 5.91 1.56
CA LEU A 268 -12.16 5.20 2.64
C LEU A 268 -12.97 6.16 3.53
N ARG A 269 -14.28 6.29 3.24
CA ARG A 269 -15.23 7.09 4.05
C ARG A 269 -15.64 6.43 5.39
N GLY A 270 -15.22 5.19 5.63
CA GLY A 270 -15.60 4.38 6.78
C GLY A 270 -15.06 2.96 6.64
N ALA A 271 -15.95 1.97 6.72
CA ALA A 271 -15.65 0.59 6.33
C ALA A 271 -15.98 0.35 4.85
N SER A 272 -15.14 -0.38 4.14
CA SER A 272 -15.29 -0.77 2.74
C SER A 272 -14.95 -2.24 2.59
N ARG A 273 -15.82 -3.02 1.95
CA ARG A 273 -15.65 -4.46 1.71
C ARG A 273 -15.30 -4.68 0.25
N GLN A 274 -14.21 -5.40 0.00
CA GLN A 274 -13.63 -5.59 -1.32
C GLN A 274 -13.38 -7.07 -1.58
N SER A 275 -14.05 -7.62 -2.58
CA SER A 275 -13.85 -9.01 -3.03
C SER A 275 -12.79 -9.08 -4.11
N LEU A 276 -11.84 -10.01 -3.97
CA LEU A 276 -10.84 -10.39 -4.97
C LEU A 276 -10.97 -11.90 -5.22
N ALA A 277 -11.27 -12.30 -6.45
CA ALA A 277 -11.24 -13.70 -6.85
C ALA A 277 -9.80 -14.16 -7.01
N ILE A 278 -9.52 -15.40 -6.62
CA ILE A 278 -8.22 -16.06 -6.74
C ILE A 278 -8.42 -17.51 -7.15
N TYR A 279 -7.43 -18.07 -7.83
CA TYR A 279 -7.33 -19.52 -8.06
C TYR A 279 -6.27 -20.12 -7.14
N THR A 280 -6.56 -21.30 -6.60
CA THR A 280 -5.60 -22.09 -5.84
C THR A 280 -4.70 -22.88 -6.78
N PRO A 281 -3.46 -23.23 -6.36
CA PRO A 281 -2.57 -24.05 -7.17
C PRO A 281 -3.16 -25.43 -7.48
N GLU A 282 -2.75 -26.02 -8.60
CA GLU A 282 -3.15 -27.39 -8.99
C GLU A 282 -2.55 -28.47 -8.07
N THR A 283 -1.37 -28.22 -7.51
CA THR A 283 -0.66 -29.19 -6.67
C THR A 283 -1.06 -29.03 -5.21
N PRO A 284 -1.50 -30.12 -4.55
CA PRO A 284 -1.73 -30.10 -3.11
C PRO A 284 -0.47 -29.73 -2.35
N GLY A 285 -0.64 -28.97 -1.27
CA GLY A 285 0.45 -28.45 -0.48
C GLY A 285 0.12 -27.13 0.21
N ARG A 286 0.98 -26.75 1.13
CA ARG A 286 0.86 -25.49 1.85
C ARG A 286 1.43 -24.36 1.00
N VAL A 287 0.61 -23.34 0.73
CA VAL A 287 1.00 -22.13 -0.01
C VAL A 287 0.67 -20.88 0.82
N ILE A 288 1.48 -19.84 0.68
CA ILE A 288 1.26 -18.56 1.34
C ILE A 288 1.06 -17.50 0.26
N TYR A 289 -0.16 -16.99 0.17
CA TYR A 289 -0.43 -15.76 -0.56
C TYR A 289 -0.23 -14.57 0.35
N THR A 290 0.10 -13.43 -0.23
CA THR A 290 0.34 -12.19 0.51
C THR A 290 -0.55 -11.09 -0.02
N LEU A 291 -1.37 -10.51 0.86
CA LEU A 291 -2.09 -9.27 0.58
C LEU A 291 -1.21 -8.06 0.88
N TYR A 292 -0.99 -7.23 -0.12
CA TYR A 292 -0.41 -5.90 -0.01
C TYR A 292 -1.52 -4.84 -0.11
N LEU A 293 -1.70 -4.06 0.95
CA LEU A 293 -2.48 -2.83 0.91
C LEU A 293 -1.51 -1.66 0.72
N MET A 294 -1.51 -1.06 -0.47
CA MET A 294 -0.58 0.02 -0.80
C MET A 294 -1.32 1.32 -1.08
N SER A 295 -0.84 2.44 -0.54
CA SER A 295 -1.41 3.75 -0.86
C SER A 295 -0.98 4.20 -2.25
N ASP A 296 -1.85 4.89 -2.98
CA ASP A 296 -1.47 5.56 -4.24
C ASP A 296 -0.93 6.98 -4.03
N ALA A 297 -0.76 7.42 -2.78
CA ALA A 297 -0.41 8.79 -2.44
C ALA A 297 0.65 8.90 -1.34
N TYR A 298 0.68 8.00 -0.35
CA TYR A 298 1.57 8.13 0.81
C TYR A 298 2.67 7.08 0.83
N LEU A 299 3.86 7.49 1.27
CA LEU A 299 4.98 6.60 1.57
C LEU A 299 4.88 6.11 3.02
N GLY A 300 5.25 4.85 3.27
CA GLY A 300 5.40 4.30 4.61
C GLY A 300 4.10 3.95 5.36
N LEU A 301 2.97 3.94 4.66
CA LEU A 301 1.66 3.52 5.20
C LEU A 301 1.16 2.20 4.60
N ASP A 302 1.97 1.55 3.78
CA ASP A 302 1.66 0.27 3.15
C ASP A 302 1.66 -0.86 4.20
N GLN A 303 0.78 -1.84 4.01
CA GLN A 303 0.60 -2.96 4.92
C GLN A 303 0.67 -4.28 4.15
N GLN A 304 1.18 -5.32 4.82
CA GLN A 304 1.34 -6.65 4.26
C GLN A 304 0.75 -7.69 5.22
N TYR A 305 0.00 -8.65 4.68
CA TYR A 305 -0.59 -9.75 5.45
C TYR A 305 -0.44 -11.08 4.73
N ASP A 306 -0.04 -12.11 5.47
CA ASP A 306 0.05 -13.47 4.96
C ASP A 306 -1.33 -14.15 5.02
N ILE A 307 -1.65 -14.90 3.98
CA ILE A 307 -2.85 -15.71 3.82
C ILE A 307 -2.36 -17.15 3.62
N CYS A 308 -2.41 -17.94 4.70
CA CYS A 308 -1.89 -19.30 4.72
C CYS A 308 -2.97 -20.27 4.23
N LEU A 309 -2.75 -20.94 3.10
CA LEU A 309 -3.68 -21.87 2.49
C LEU A 309 -3.08 -23.28 2.51
N ASP A 310 -3.84 -24.26 2.98
CA ASP A 310 -3.50 -25.68 2.93
C ASP A 310 -4.27 -26.32 1.79
N VAL A 311 -3.62 -26.46 0.64
CA VAL A 311 -4.25 -26.93 -0.59
C VAL A 311 -4.37 -28.45 -0.51
N ILE A 312 -5.60 -28.94 -0.44
CA ILE A 312 -5.93 -30.36 -0.46
C ILE A 312 -6.31 -30.79 -1.89
N PRO A 313 -6.27 -32.11 -2.21
CA PRO A 313 -6.66 -32.59 -3.52
C PRO A 313 -8.02 -32.05 -4.00
N ALA A 314 -8.14 -31.88 -5.32
CA ALA A 314 -9.36 -31.42 -5.95
C ALA A 314 -10.55 -32.32 -5.54
N SER A 315 -11.69 -31.69 -5.29
CA SER A 315 -12.93 -32.40 -4.97
C SER A 315 -13.66 -32.75 -6.27
N ILE A 316 -13.94 -34.05 -6.46
CA ILE A 316 -14.67 -34.57 -7.63
C ILE A 316 -16.09 -33.99 -7.68
N GLU A 317 -16.73 -33.76 -6.54
CA GLU A 317 -18.09 -33.18 -6.46
C GLU A 317 -18.12 -31.71 -6.90
N THR A 318 -17.02 -30.98 -6.71
CA THR A 318 -16.93 -29.55 -7.02
C THR A 318 -16.66 -29.33 -8.51
N GLN A 319 -15.79 -30.14 -9.12
CA GLN A 319 -15.52 -30.11 -10.57
C GLN A 319 -16.80 -30.37 -11.39
N VAL A 320 -17.61 -31.35 -10.99
CA VAL A 320 -18.88 -31.67 -11.67
C VAL A 320 -19.87 -30.49 -11.58
N ASN A 321 -19.94 -29.82 -10.44
CA ASN A 321 -20.83 -28.66 -10.30
C ASN A 321 -20.34 -27.44 -11.09
N THR A 322 -19.03 -27.20 -11.18
CA THR A 322 -18.46 -26.13 -11.99
C THR A 322 -18.65 -26.40 -13.49
N GLU A 323 -18.40 -27.62 -13.96
CA GLU A 323 -18.65 -28.03 -15.36
C GLU A 323 -20.12 -27.85 -15.74
N ILE A 324 -21.07 -28.34 -14.92
CA ILE A 324 -22.51 -28.18 -15.16
C ILE A 324 -22.90 -26.69 -15.17
N SER A 325 -22.35 -25.87 -14.27
CA SER A 325 -22.64 -24.43 -14.23
C SER A 325 -22.10 -23.67 -15.45
N ASN A 326 -20.93 -24.07 -15.96
CA ASN A 326 -20.34 -23.49 -17.16
C ASN A 326 -21.13 -23.91 -18.41
N GLU A 327 -21.52 -25.18 -18.51
CA GLU A 327 -22.39 -25.67 -19.60
C GLU A 327 -23.76 -24.98 -19.61
N LEU A 328 -24.34 -24.71 -18.43
CA LEU A 328 -25.60 -23.95 -18.32
C LEU A 328 -25.44 -22.48 -18.73
N ASN A 329 -24.33 -21.82 -18.40
CA ASN A 329 -24.07 -20.45 -18.80
C ASN A 329 -23.79 -20.32 -20.32
N ASP A 330 -23.16 -21.32 -20.93
CA ASP A 330 -22.91 -21.37 -22.38
C ASP A 330 -24.20 -21.64 -23.19
N LEU A 331 -25.24 -22.19 -22.57
CA LEU A 331 -26.57 -22.38 -23.17
C LEU A 331 -27.47 -21.13 -23.11
N ASP A 332 -27.11 -20.12 -22.32
CA ASP A 332 -27.91 -18.88 -22.13
C ASP A 332 -27.58 -17.76 -23.15
N PHE A 333 -26.73 -18.04 -24.16
CA PHE A 333 -26.45 -17.13 -25.29
C PHE A 333 -26.94 -17.69 -26.63
N SER A 334 -28.21 -18.11 -26.72
CA SER A 334 -28.85 -18.31 -28.02
C SER A 334 -30.39 -18.24 -27.96
N ASP A 335 -30.96 -17.14 -27.45
CA ASP A 335 -32.25 -16.61 -27.91
C ASP A 335 -32.63 -15.32 -27.14
N SER A 336 -32.31 -14.16 -27.71
CA SER A 336 -33.15 -12.93 -27.65
C SER A 336 -32.78 -11.95 -28.76
#